data_AF-A0A3A4P340-F1
#
_entry.id   AF-A0A3A4P340-F1
#
_cell.length_a   1.000
_cell.length_b   1.000
_cell.length_c   1.000
_cell.angle_alpha   90.00
_cell.angle_beta   90.00
_cell.angle_gamma   90.00
#
_symmetry.space_group_name_H-M   'P 1'
#
loop_
_entity.id
_entity.type
_entity.pdbx_description
1 polymer ?
#
loop_
_entity_poly.entity_id
_entity_poly.type
_entity_poly.pdbx_seq_one_letter_code
_entity_poly.pdbx_strand_id
1 'polypeptide(L)' 'MLHLYEIGDQVLAKTFMAPSGAHTIVPGMSGEVIGREEIVKRHQVRFENGREVWATSDQIKIDPEFQKKKEAKAAEGKS' A
#
# COMPACT_ATOMS: atom_id res chain seq x y z
N MET A 1 -4.58 -15.57 0.78
CA MET A 1 -3.48 -15.43 1.74
C MET A 1 -3.33 -13.93 2.01
N LEU A 2 -3.57 -13.47 3.25
CA LEU A 2 -3.44 -12.04 3.58
C LEU A 2 -1.95 -11.70 3.62
N HIS A 3 -1.46 -11.00 2.60
CA HIS A 3 -0.07 -10.56 2.51
C HIS A 3 0.11 -9.30 3.37
N LEU A 4 1.12 -9.32 4.24
CA LEU A 4 1.54 -8.14 4.99
C LEU A 4 2.58 -7.39 4.17
N TYR A 5 2.30 -6.13 3.83
CA TYR A 5 3.22 -5.21 3.19
C TYR A 5 4.16 -4.57 4.23
N GLU A 6 5.34 -4.18 3.77
CA GLU A 6 6.34 -3.54 4.61
C GLU A 6 6.11 -2.04 4.69
N ILE A 7 6.55 -1.42 5.79
CA ILE A 7 6.55 0.03 5.92
C ILE A 7 7.52 0.60 4.88
N GLY A 8 7.08 1.60 4.12
CA GLY A 8 7.78 2.17 2.96
C GLY A 8 7.44 1.51 1.62
N ASP A 9 6.62 0.45 1.59
CA ASP A 9 6.14 -0.09 0.32
C ASP A 9 5.14 0.87 -0.34
N GLN A 10 5.33 1.12 -1.64
CA GLN A 10 4.32 1.80 -2.46
C GLN A 10 3.21 0.84 -2.85
N VAL A 11 1.99 1.29 -2.62
CA VAL A 11 0.76 0.54 -2.89
C VAL A 11 -0.22 1.40 -3.69
N LEU A 12 -1.08 0.72 -4.44
CA LEU A 12 -2.20 1.31 -5.16
C LEU A 12 -3.51 0.84 -4.53
N ALA A 13 -4.47 1.75 -4.42
CA ALA A 13 -5.84 1.37 -4.08
C ALA A 13 -6.44 0.46 -5.17
N LYS A 14 -7.03 -0.66 -4.78
CA LYS A 14 -7.77 -1.56 -5.69
C LYS A 14 -9.25 -1.22 -5.76
N THR A 15 -9.78 -0.59 -4.71
CA THR A 15 -11.21 -0.29 -4.58
C THR A 15 -11.42 1.12 -4.07
N PHE A 16 -12.66 1.60 -4.19
CA PHE A 16 -13.08 2.85 -3.56
C PHE A 16 -13.09 2.69 -2.04
N MET A 17 -12.38 3.57 -1.35
CA MET A 17 -12.38 3.64 0.11
C MET A 17 -12.79 5.05 0.52
N ALA A 18 -13.88 5.16 1.27
CA ALA A 18 -14.40 6.43 1.77
C ALA A 18 -14.19 6.48 3.29
N PRO A 19 -12.98 6.84 3.78
CA PRO A 19 -12.82 7.14 5.20
C PRO A 19 -13.72 8.34 5.51
N SER A 20 -14.58 8.22 6.54
CA SER A 20 -15.61 9.20 6.90
C SER A 20 -15.17 10.66 6.65
N GLY A 21 -15.71 11.29 5.59
CA GLY A 21 -15.32 12.62 5.13
C GLY A 21 -15.49 12.83 3.61
N ALA A 22 -15.16 14.05 3.15
CA ALA A 22 -15.34 14.51 1.75
C ALA A 22 -14.26 14.01 0.76
N HIS A 23 -13.31 13.18 1.21
CA HIS A 23 -12.18 12.73 0.38
C HIS A 23 -12.21 11.22 0.22
N THR A 24 -12.61 10.77 -0.96
CA THR A 24 -12.63 9.37 -1.37
C THR A 24 -11.27 8.97 -1.94
N ILE A 25 -10.79 7.79 -1.56
CA ILE A 25 -9.69 7.10 -2.23
C ILE A 25 -10.28 6.33 -3.39
N VAL A 26 -9.76 6.56 -4.58
CA VAL A 26 -10.22 5.92 -5.81
C VAL A 26 -9.28 4.79 -6.22
N PRO A 27 -9.76 3.75 -6.92
CA PRO A 27 -8.90 2.73 -7.49
C PRO A 27 -7.80 3.34 -8.36
N GLY A 28 -6.56 2.87 -8.19
CA GLY A 28 -5.37 3.40 -8.88
C GLY A 28 -4.68 4.56 -8.17
N MET A 29 -5.26 5.11 -7.09
CA MET A 29 -4.58 6.13 -6.29
C MET A 29 -3.36 5.54 -5.58
N SER A 30 -2.25 6.27 -5.65
CA SER A 30 -0.98 5.86 -5.06
C SER A 30 -0.93 6.20 -3.57
N GLY A 31 -0.30 5.32 -2.80
CA GLY A 31 -0.04 5.52 -1.39
C GLY A 31 1.19 4.77 -0.91
N GLU A 32 1.65 5.13 0.29
CA GLU A 32 2.78 4.52 0.96
C GLU A 32 2.33 3.88 2.25
N VAL A 33 2.77 2.65 2.52
CA VAL A 33 2.52 1.98 3.79
C VAL A 33 3.35 2.66 4.88
N ILE A 34 2.71 3.32 5.82
CA ILE A 34 3.35 4.00 6.95
C ILE A 34 3.27 3.20 8.26
N GLY A 35 2.41 2.18 8.30
CA GLY A 35 2.21 1.33 9.47
C GLY A 35 1.59 -0.02 9.10
N ARG A 36 1.76 -1.00 9.97
CA ARG A 36 1.12 -2.32 9.83
C ARG A 36 0.66 -2.83 11.18
N GLU A 37 -0.44 -3.55 11.19
CA GLU A 37 -0.99 -4.21 12.37
C GLU A 37 -1.12 -5.71 12.11
N GLU A 38 -0.31 -6.49 12.82
CA GLU A 38 -0.15 -7.93 12.57
C GLU A 38 -1.36 -8.75 13.03
N ILE A 39 -2.05 -8.30 14.09
CA ILE A 39 -3.20 -9.00 14.69
C ILE A 39 -4.36 -9.05 13.70
N VAL A 40 -4.71 -7.90 13.10
CA VAL A 40 -5.83 -7.79 12.15
C VAL A 40 -5.38 -7.83 10.69
N LYS A 41 -4.06 -7.93 10.44
CA LYS A 41 -3.42 -7.92 9.11
C LYS A 41 -3.84 -6.72 8.25
N ARG A 42 -3.84 -5.52 8.86
CA ARG A 42 -4.12 -4.26 8.16
C ARG A 42 -2.87 -3.42 8.02
N HIS A 43 -2.89 -2.54 7.01
CA HIS A 43 -1.83 -1.62 6.67
C HIS A 43 -2.36 -0.21 6.79
N GLN A 44 -1.66 0.65 7.51
CA GLN A 44 -1.91 2.07 7.48
C GLN A 44 -1.20 2.62 6.24
N VAL A 45 -1.98 3.14 5.30
CA VAL A 45 -1.48 3.67 4.03
C VAL A 45 -1.75 5.16 3.99
N ARG A 46 -0.70 5.94 3.71
CA ARG A 46 -0.78 7.37 3.41
C ARG A 46 -0.87 7.56 1.90
N PHE A 47 -2.04 7.95 1.43
CA PHE A 47 -2.30 8.20 0.02
C PHE A 47 -1.78 9.58 -0.42
N GLU A 48 -1.59 9.76 -1.72
CA GLU A 48 -1.11 11.01 -2.34
C GLU A 48 -1.99 12.23 -2.01
N ASN A 49 -3.27 12.01 -1.71
CA ASN A 49 -4.19 13.05 -1.23
C ASN A 49 -3.94 13.47 0.24
N GLY A 50 -2.89 12.96 0.87
CA GLY A 50 -2.51 13.22 2.25
C GLY A 50 -3.30 12.45 3.30
N ARG A 51 -4.24 11.56 2.91
CA ARG A 51 -5.06 10.78 3.84
C ARG A 51 -4.37 9.51 4.26
N GLU A 52 -4.54 9.19 5.54
CA GLU A 52 -4.10 7.93 6.12
C GLU A 52 -5.30 7.05 6.37
N VAL A 53 -5.28 5.82 5.84
CA VAL A 53 -6.34 4.84 6.08
C VAL A 53 -5.78 3.48 6.38
N TRP A 54 -6.54 2.73 7.18
CA TRP A 54 -6.27 1.32 7.42
C TRP A 54 -6.92 0.47 6.33
N ALA A 55 -6.11 -0.17 5.50
CA ALA A 55 -6.54 -1.01 4.39
C ALA A 55 -5.98 -2.44 4.51
N THR A 56 -6.77 -3.43 4.09
CA THR A 56 -6.31 -4.82 3.96
C THR A 56 -5.67 -5.07 2.59
N SER A 57 -4.91 -6.15 2.44
CA SER A 57 -4.33 -6.58 1.15
C SER A 57 -5.37 -6.87 0.06
N ASP A 58 -6.66 -6.95 0.39
CA ASP A 58 -7.74 -7.06 -0.59
C ASP A 58 -8.11 -5.69 -1.19
N GLN A 59 -7.95 -4.62 -0.42
CA GLN A 59 -8.28 -3.25 -0.78
C GLN A 59 -7.11 -2.49 -1.44
N ILE A 60 -5.88 -2.92 -1.19
CA ILE A 60 -4.65 -2.34 -1.75
C ILE A 60 -3.81 -3.42 -2.42
N LYS A 61 -2.99 -3.05 -3.40
CA LYS A 61 -1.96 -3.91 -4.01
C LYS A 61 -0.63 -3.19 -4.02
N ILE A 62 0.49 -3.92 -4.00
CA ILE A 62 1.79 -3.30 -4.30
C ILE A 62 1.74 -2.69 -5.69
N ASP A 63 2.33 -1.50 -5.82
CA ASP A 63 2.55 -0.89 -7.11
C ASP A 63 3.50 -1.77 -7.95
N PRO A 64 3.08 -2.26 -9.12
CA PRO A 64 3.90 -3.20 -9.90
C PRO A 64 5.20 -2.57 -10.42
N GLU A 65 5.27 -1.25 -10.58
CA GLU A 65 6.53 -0.57 -10.91
C GLU A 65 7.46 -0.51 -9.71
N PHE A 66 6.92 -0.25 -8.52
CA PHE A 66 7.68 -0.34 -7.27
C PHE A 66 8.18 -1.76 -7.02
N GLN A 67 7.34 -2.77 -7.21
CA GLN A 67 7.72 -4.17 -7.06
C GLN A 67 8.88 -4.54 -7.99
N LYS A 68 8.79 -4.17 -9.28
CA LYS A 68 9.88 -4.37 -10.24
C LYS A 68 11.18 -3.68 -9.81
N LYS A 69 11.10 -2.45 -9.28
CA LYS A 69 12.28 -1.72 -8.77
C LYS A 69 12.86 -2.36 -7.51
N LYS A 70 12.01 -2.86 -6.60
CA LYS A 70 12.42 -3.55 -5.37
C LYS A 70 13.10 -4.88 -5.70
N GLU A 71 12.55 -5.66 -6.63
CA GLU A 71 13.14 -6.91 -7.13
C GLU A 71 14.45 -6.67 -7.90
N ALA A 72 14.52 -5.63 -8.74
CA ALA A 72 15.75 -5.26 -9.43
C ALA A 72 16.88 -4.87 -8.47
N LYS A 73 16.59 -4.04 -7.45
CA LYS A 73 17.56 -3.70 -6.40
C LYS A 73 17.97 -4.89 -5.54
N ALA A 74 17.05 -5.81 -5.26
CA ALA A 74 17.37 -7.05 -4.56
C ALA A 74 18.26 -8.00 -5.39
N ALA A 75 18.15 -7.96 -6.72
CA ALA A 75 18.98 -8.73 -7.63
C ALA A 75 20.41 -8.16 -7.79
N GLU A 76 20.59 -6.84 -7.69
CA GLU A 76 21.92 -6.20 -7.81
C GLU A 76 22.81 -6.37 -6.56
N GLY A 77 22.24 -6.69 -5.39
CA GLY A 77 23.00 -6.88 -4.14
C GLY A 77 23.71 -8.25 -3.99
N LYS A 78 23.75 -9.08 -5.04
CA LYS A 78 24.37 -10.42 -5.05
C LYS A 78 25.53 -10.56 -6.06
N SER A 79 26.20 -9.47 -6.41
CA SER A 79 27.46 -9.52 -7.20
C SER A 79 28.69 -9.33 -6.32
#